data_AF-A0A8B9LPV6-F1
#
_entry.id   AF-A0A8B9LPV6-F1
#
_cell.length_a   1.000
_cell.length_b   1.000
_cell.length_c   1.000
_cell.angle_alpha   90.00
_cell.angle_beta   90.00
_cell.angle_gamma   90.00
#
_symmetry.space_group_name_H-M   'P 1'
#
loop_
_entity.id
_entity.type
_entity.pdbx_description
1 polymer ?
#
loop_
_entity_poly.entity_id
_entity_poly.type
_entity_poly.pdbx_seq_one_letter_code
_entity_poly.pdbx_strand_id
1 'polypeptide(L)'
;MKDDFDVDRFVAECRKHVQLEQMREDLEQYYRLLKTAMVELINKDYADFVNLSTNLVGMDKALNQLSVPLGQLREEVLSLRSAVNEVIQAIDTQLSKQDDIQKKKVTGQILERIATEFNQLQFHAVQSKGMPLLDKVRPRIAGITAMLQQSLEGLLIQGLQTSNVDIVRHCLRTYATIDKTRDAEALVGQVLVKPYMDQVITEQFVKSSPNGLQLMYAKLLEFVPHHCRLLREVTGGTISSDKADIVPGYDFLVNSVWPEIIKGVEGRIPFLFNPGNPDAFYERYCISMDFVRKFERQCGSQASVKRLRAHASYQSFHNKWNLPVYFQLRYKEIAACLENAITEGLGAAPVGSRYRLQVTEVLWSCVCRCWAEHIYLPPLAHRFWKLTLQLLSRYAAFLTEVQISLLSFSLLFRFQIPEISELIRERLEGIGFKIFALVSDALEDSKSALSGCIPTLSNRMTQHLTERSVRFLKNASEVPRLYRRTNKEVPTRASAYMDNALRPLHQLVTDSTGVVKDSIIQQWLRVTLSDCTHRYFETISDVLSSVKKMEESLKRLKQARKTATTSTAGANTGPSDDSKIRLQLALDVEYLGEQVEP
;
A
#
# COMPACT_ATOMS: atom_id res chain seq x y z
N MET A 1 2.27 -0.08 101.15
CA MET A 1 2.63 -0.94 102.31
C MET A 1 1.72 -2.15 102.25
N LYS A 2 2.19 -3.36 102.61
CA LYS A 2 1.27 -4.50 102.76
C LYS A 2 0.34 -4.19 103.93
N ASP A 3 -0.97 -4.38 103.76
CA ASP A 3 -2.01 -3.98 104.72
C ASP A 3 -1.93 -4.67 106.08
N ASP A 4 -1.07 -5.69 106.23
CA ASP A 4 -0.78 -6.41 107.47
C ASP A 4 0.52 -5.97 108.18
N PHE A 5 1.07 -4.79 107.85
CA PHE A 5 2.26 -4.27 108.53
C PHE A 5 1.90 -3.62 109.87
N ASP A 6 2.30 -4.26 110.97
CA ASP A 6 2.14 -3.77 112.33
C ASP A 6 3.48 -3.20 112.84
N VAL A 7 3.48 -1.90 113.15
CA VAL A 7 4.66 -1.16 113.63
C VAL A 7 5.13 -1.72 114.97
N ASP A 8 4.22 -2.03 115.89
CA ASP A 8 4.57 -2.50 117.22
C ASP A 8 5.17 -3.90 117.13
N ARG A 9 4.65 -4.74 116.23
CA ARG A 9 5.19 -6.09 115.98
C ARG A 9 6.57 -6.04 115.33
N PHE A 10 6.77 -5.14 114.36
CA PHE A 10 8.07 -4.93 113.71
C PHE A 10 9.12 -4.38 114.68
N VAL A 11 8.77 -3.36 115.47
CA VAL A 11 9.66 -2.78 116.49
C VAL A 11 9.96 -3.82 117.57
N ALA A 12 9.00 -4.63 118.00
CA ALA A 12 9.21 -5.71 118.97
C ALA A 12 10.14 -6.83 118.45
N GLU A 13 10.04 -7.21 117.17
CA GLU A 13 10.97 -8.15 116.54
C GLU A 13 12.37 -7.55 116.39
N CYS A 14 12.49 -6.32 115.89
CA CYS A 14 13.77 -5.66 115.69
C CYS A 14 14.50 -5.37 117.02
N ARG A 15 13.77 -5.08 118.09
CA ARG A 15 14.34 -4.87 119.44
C ARG A 15 15.02 -6.13 120.02
N LYS A 16 14.76 -7.32 119.46
CA LYS A 16 15.51 -8.54 119.80
C LYS A 16 16.93 -8.55 119.23
N HIS A 17 17.22 -7.73 118.22
CA HIS A 17 18.47 -7.81 117.46
C HIS A 17 19.25 -6.50 117.43
N VAL A 18 18.61 -5.34 117.59
CA VAL A 18 19.24 -4.03 117.45
C VAL A 18 18.78 -3.09 118.57
N GLN A 19 19.69 -2.25 119.08
CA GLN A 19 19.36 -1.20 120.03
C GLN A 19 18.48 -0.12 119.37
N LEU A 20 17.58 0.48 120.14
CA LEU A 20 16.59 1.43 119.65
C LEU A 20 17.22 2.66 119.00
N GLU A 21 18.39 3.10 119.49
CA GLU A 21 19.13 4.24 118.93
C GLU A 21 19.56 3.98 117.48
N GLN A 22 20.11 2.80 117.20
CA GLN A 22 20.58 2.45 115.86
C GLN A 22 19.41 2.30 114.88
N MET A 23 18.30 1.70 115.32
CA MET A 23 17.09 1.58 114.52
C MET A 23 16.52 2.96 114.15
N ARG A 24 16.60 3.94 115.07
CA ARG A 24 16.18 5.31 114.81
C ARG A 24 17.03 5.95 113.72
N GLU A 25 18.36 5.82 113.80
CA GLU A 25 19.27 6.38 112.78
C GLU A 25 19.02 5.79 111.39
N ASP A 26 18.88 4.47 111.29
CA ASP A 26 18.62 3.80 110.01
C ASP A 26 17.28 4.25 109.40
N LEU A 27 16.23 4.38 110.22
CA LEU A 27 14.93 4.89 109.78
C LEU A 27 15.01 6.35 109.33
N GLU A 28 15.82 7.17 110.01
CA GLU A 28 16.02 8.58 109.66
C GLU A 28 16.78 8.72 108.32
N GLN A 29 17.77 7.85 108.09
CA GLN A 29 18.49 7.79 106.82
C GLN A 29 17.58 7.31 105.68
N TYR A 30 16.76 6.29 105.94
CA TYR A 30 15.77 5.80 104.97
C TYR A 30 14.75 6.89 104.63
N TYR A 31 14.28 7.66 105.62
CA TYR A 31 13.38 8.80 105.41
C TYR A 31 13.99 9.87 104.50
N ARG A 32 15.27 10.24 104.69
CA ARG A 32 15.95 11.21 103.81
C ARG A 32 16.05 10.71 102.37
N LEU A 33 16.36 9.43 102.20
CA LEU A 33 16.42 8.77 100.88
C LEU A 33 15.05 8.82 100.19
N LEU A 34 13.99 8.48 100.92
CA LEU A 34 12.62 8.51 100.43
C LEU A 34 12.18 9.94 100.04
N LYS A 35 12.51 10.94 100.86
CA LYS A 35 12.17 12.34 100.58
C LYS A 35 12.83 12.84 99.28
N THR A 36 14.09 12.46 99.05
CA THR A 36 14.83 12.86 97.85
C THR A 36 14.24 12.20 96.60
N ALA A 37 13.97 10.88 96.67
CA ALA A 37 13.34 10.15 95.58
C ALA A 37 11.92 10.67 95.25
N MET A 38 11.16 11.12 96.25
CA MET A 38 9.82 11.68 96.04
C MET A 38 9.84 12.99 95.27
N VAL A 39 10.82 13.87 95.53
CA VAL A 39 10.96 15.15 94.81
C VAL A 39 11.32 14.91 93.34
N GLU A 40 12.20 13.95 93.06
CA GLU A 40 12.55 13.58 91.68
C GLU A 40 11.36 13.00 90.92
N LEU A 41 10.55 12.15 91.56
CA LEU A 41 9.32 11.59 90.98
C LEU A 41 8.30 12.69 90.66
N ILE A 42 8.08 13.64 91.58
CA ILE A 42 7.14 14.75 91.36
C ILE A 42 7.59 15.61 90.18
N ASN A 43 8.87 15.97 90.10
CA ASN A 43 9.36 16.84 89.02
C ASN A 43 9.31 16.16 87.65
N LYS A 44 9.56 14.85 87.59
CA LYS A 44 9.45 14.06 86.35
C LYS A 44 8.00 14.01 85.85
N ASP A 45 7.06 13.68 86.74
CA ASP A 45 5.67 13.50 86.36
C ASP A 45 4.93 14.83 86.10
N TYR A 46 5.40 15.94 86.67
CA TYR A 46 4.82 17.27 86.47
C TYR A 46 5.04 17.80 85.04
N ALA A 47 6.20 17.55 84.44
CA ALA A 47 6.51 17.99 83.07
C ALA A 47 5.63 17.26 82.04
N ASP A 48 5.45 15.95 82.22
CA ASP A 48 4.60 15.13 81.36
C ASP A 48 3.12 15.53 81.50
N PHE A 49 2.66 15.81 82.72
CA PHE A 49 1.29 16.26 82.98
C PHE A 49 0.98 17.62 82.33
N VAL A 50 1.89 18.58 82.40
CA VAL A 50 1.71 19.91 81.78
C VAL A 50 1.63 19.76 80.25
N ASN A 51 2.54 19.01 79.62
CA ASN A 51 2.50 18.80 78.17
C ASN A 51 1.20 18.11 77.71
N LEU A 52 0.73 17.09 78.44
CA LEU A 52 -0.53 16.42 78.13
C LEU A 52 -1.74 17.36 78.28
N SER A 53 -1.78 18.14 79.36
CA SER A 53 -2.88 19.09 79.59
C SER A 53 -2.94 20.19 78.52
N THR A 54 -1.79 20.69 78.07
CA THR A 54 -1.73 21.75 77.05
C THR A 54 -2.20 21.25 75.68
N ASN A 55 -1.93 19.99 75.33
CA ASN A 55 -2.39 19.37 74.08
C ASN A 55 -3.88 18.97 74.11
N LEU A 56 -4.43 18.66 75.29
CA LEU A 56 -5.86 18.38 75.47
C LEU A 56 -6.71 19.66 75.38
N VAL A 57 -6.17 20.81 75.79
CA VAL A 57 -6.86 22.11 75.72
C VAL A 57 -6.90 22.60 74.27
N GLY A 58 -8.04 22.36 73.61
CA GLY A 58 -8.28 22.74 72.21
C GLY A 58 -8.73 21.57 71.33
N MET A 59 -8.59 20.33 71.81
CA MET A 59 -9.06 19.13 71.09
C MET A 59 -10.58 19.17 70.88
N ASP A 60 -11.36 19.69 71.83
CA ASP A 60 -12.82 19.84 71.67
C ASP A 60 -13.21 20.76 70.51
N LYS A 61 -12.44 21.83 70.26
CA LYS A 61 -12.69 22.72 69.12
C LYS A 61 -12.39 22.02 67.79
N ALA A 62 -11.29 21.27 67.72
CA ALA A 62 -10.97 20.47 66.54
C ALA A 62 -11.99 19.34 66.30
N LEU A 63 -12.46 18.69 67.37
CA LEU A 63 -13.48 17.64 67.31
C LEU A 63 -14.83 18.21 66.83
N ASN A 64 -15.22 19.38 67.33
CA ASN A 64 -16.44 20.07 66.89
C ASN A 64 -16.34 20.63 65.46
N GLN A 65 -15.15 21.07 65.04
CA GLN A 65 -14.91 21.48 63.65
C GLN A 65 -14.96 20.31 62.66
N LEU A 66 -14.68 19.08 63.12
CA LEU A 66 -14.82 17.85 62.32
C LEU A 66 -16.22 17.22 62.41
N SER A 67 -16.94 17.40 63.53
CA SER A 67 -18.25 16.77 63.74
C SER A 67 -19.31 17.31 62.78
N VAL A 68 -19.27 18.61 62.47
CA VAL A 68 -20.24 19.24 61.56
C VAL A 68 -20.06 18.75 60.11
N PRO A 69 -18.87 18.78 59.50
CA PRO A 69 -18.65 18.22 58.16
C PRO A 69 -18.92 16.70 58.08
N LEU A 70 -18.55 15.93 59.10
CA LEU A 70 -18.84 14.49 59.14
C LEU A 70 -20.34 14.22 59.28
N GLY A 71 -21.06 15.06 60.03
CA GLY A 71 -22.52 15.03 60.13
C GLY A 71 -23.19 15.33 58.79
N GLN A 72 -22.75 16.38 58.10
CA GLN A 72 -23.24 16.75 56.76
C GLN A 72 -22.98 15.64 55.73
N LEU A 73 -21.75 15.11 55.70
CA LEU A 73 -21.41 13.99 54.81
C LEU A 73 -22.26 12.74 55.11
N ARG A 74 -22.52 12.46 56.40
CA ARG A 74 -23.39 11.35 56.81
C ARG A 74 -24.83 11.57 56.33
N GLU A 75 -25.36 12.78 56.42
CA GLU A 75 -26.70 13.12 55.92
C GLU A 75 -26.78 13.00 54.41
N GLU A 76 -25.78 13.48 53.65
CA GLU A 76 -25.71 13.31 52.20
C GLU A 76 -25.67 11.83 51.79
N VAL A 77 -24.87 11.01 52.48
CA VAL A 77 -24.79 9.56 52.23
C VAL A 77 -26.10 8.85 52.58
N LEU A 78 -26.77 9.24 53.67
CA LEU A 78 -28.07 8.68 54.07
C LEU A 78 -29.17 9.07 53.08
N SER A 79 -29.19 10.32 52.64
CA SER A 79 -30.11 10.84 51.62
C SER A 79 -29.94 10.09 50.30
N LEU A 80 -28.70 9.94 49.82
CA LEU A 80 -28.40 9.20 48.60
C LEU A 80 -28.77 7.71 48.71
N ARG A 81 -28.53 7.09 49.87
CA ARG A 81 -28.96 5.72 50.16
C ARG A 81 -30.49 5.58 50.15
N SER A 82 -31.22 6.56 50.69
CA SER A 82 -32.70 6.56 50.65
C SER A 82 -33.19 6.65 49.22
N ALA A 83 -32.71 7.64 48.45
CA ALA A 83 -33.08 7.84 47.06
C ALA A 83 -32.81 6.59 46.20
N VAL A 84 -31.63 5.97 46.35
CA VAL A 84 -31.29 4.72 45.65
C VAL A 84 -32.23 3.58 46.07
N ASN A 85 -32.55 3.43 47.36
CA ASN A 85 -33.46 2.38 47.82
C ASN A 85 -34.91 2.62 47.37
N GLU A 86 -35.36 3.87 47.29
CA GLU A 86 -36.69 4.23 46.80
C GLU A 86 -36.83 3.91 45.31
N VAL A 87 -35.85 4.27 44.49
CA VAL A 87 -35.81 3.93 43.06
C VAL A 87 -35.78 2.41 42.87
N ILE A 88 -34.97 1.70 43.66
CA ILE A 88 -34.91 0.23 43.62
C ILE A 88 -36.24 -0.39 44.04
N GLN A 89 -36.87 0.08 45.12
CA GLN A 89 -38.18 -0.42 45.53
C GLN A 89 -39.23 -0.13 44.46
N ALA A 90 -39.23 1.05 43.84
CA ALA A 90 -40.13 1.39 42.75
C ALA A 90 -39.97 0.41 41.58
N ILE A 91 -38.72 0.09 41.20
CA ILE A 91 -38.41 -0.90 40.17
C ILE A 91 -38.87 -2.31 40.59
N ASP A 92 -38.53 -2.79 41.78
CA ASP A 92 -38.93 -4.12 42.29
C ASP A 92 -40.46 -4.27 42.38
N THR A 93 -41.17 -3.22 42.78
CA THR A 93 -42.64 -3.22 42.88
C THR A 93 -43.30 -3.17 41.50
N GLN A 94 -42.65 -2.56 40.51
CA GLN A 94 -43.12 -2.56 39.12
C GLN A 94 -42.82 -3.90 38.43
N LEU A 95 -41.71 -4.55 38.79
CA LEU A 95 -41.31 -5.88 38.32
C LEU A 95 -42.21 -6.98 38.90
N SER A 96 -42.60 -6.94 40.18
CA SER A 96 -43.53 -7.92 40.74
C SER A 96 -44.90 -7.86 40.09
N LYS A 97 -45.35 -6.65 39.71
CA LYS A 97 -46.55 -6.45 38.89
C LYS A 97 -46.38 -7.02 37.48
N GLN A 98 -45.15 -7.15 36.96
CA GLN A 98 -44.88 -7.70 35.63
C GLN A 98 -45.13 -9.22 35.58
N ASP A 99 -44.80 -9.97 36.63
CA ASP A 99 -45.10 -11.42 36.72
C ASP A 99 -46.60 -11.70 36.74
N ASP A 100 -47.40 -10.84 37.39
CA ASP A 100 -48.87 -10.94 37.37
C ASP A 100 -49.49 -10.50 36.03
N ILE A 101 -48.84 -9.57 35.31
CA ILE A 101 -49.35 -8.94 34.08
C ILE A 101 -48.86 -9.63 32.79
N GLN A 102 -47.98 -10.64 32.85
CA GLN A 102 -47.61 -11.48 31.70
C GLN A 102 -48.82 -12.10 30.95
N LYS A 103 -50.03 -12.05 31.52
CA LYS A 103 -51.29 -12.45 30.88
C LYS A 103 -52.02 -11.37 30.06
N LYS A 104 -51.68 -10.07 30.12
CA LYS A 104 -52.37 -9.02 29.33
C LYS A 104 -51.43 -7.89 28.85
N LYS A 105 -51.35 -7.74 27.53
CA LYS A 105 -50.81 -6.61 26.74
C LYS A 105 -50.85 -5.25 27.47
N VAL A 106 -49.72 -4.81 28.05
CA VAL A 106 -49.23 -3.41 28.09
C VAL A 106 -47.76 -3.46 28.54
N THR A 107 -46.81 -3.30 27.61
CA THR A 107 -45.37 -3.49 27.92
C THR A 107 -44.52 -2.25 27.64
N GLY A 108 -44.93 -1.33 26.76
CA GLY A 108 -44.15 -0.13 26.42
C GLY A 108 -44.05 0.91 27.55
N GLN A 109 -45.18 1.47 27.98
CA GLN A 109 -45.20 2.61 28.92
C GLN A 109 -44.52 2.32 30.28
N ILE A 110 -44.57 1.07 30.73
CA ILE A 110 -43.91 0.65 31.99
C ILE A 110 -42.40 0.58 31.79
N LEU A 111 -41.92 0.05 30.65
CA LEU A 111 -40.50 0.01 30.32
C LEU A 111 -39.87 1.40 30.14
N GLU A 112 -40.61 2.36 29.59
CA GLU A 112 -40.15 3.76 29.50
C GLU A 112 -39.96 4.37 30.88
N ARG A 113 -40.91 4.13 31.81
CA ARG A 113 -40.78 4.57 33.20
C ARG A 113 -39.58 3.91 33.89
N ILE A 114 -39.41 2.60 33.73
CA ILE A 114 -38.26 1.88 34.29
C ILE A 114 -36.94 2.40 33.69
N ALA A 115 -36.90 2.73 32.40
CA ALA A 115 -35.72 3.30 31.77
C ALA A 115 -35.40 4.72 32.27
N THR A 116 -36.41 5.55 32.53
CA THR A 116 -36.20 6.88 33.14
C THR A 116 -35.67 6.77 34.58
N GLU A 117 -36.22 5.87 35.39
CA GLU A 117 -35.76 5.59 36.75
C GLU A 117 -34.34 4.99 36.74
N PHE A 118 -34.05 4.09 35.79
CA PHE A 118 -32.72 3.53 35.59
C PHE A 118 -31.69 4.60 35.24
N ASN A 119 -32.03 5.56 34.38
CA ASN A 119 -31.14 6.67 34.04
C ASN A 119 -30.84 7.58 35.24
N GLN A 120 -31.83 7.87 36.08
CA GLN A 120 -31.61 8.61 37.32
C GLN A 120 -30.68 7.82 38.25
N LEU A 121 -30.91 6.52 38.37
CA LEU A 121 -30.06 5.64 39.16
C LEU A 121 -28.62 5.58 38.63
N GLN A 122 -28.43 5.55 37.31
CA GLN A 122 -27.12 5.60 36.65
C GLN A 122 -26.44 6.95 36.87
N PHE A 123 -27.18 8.05 36.81
CA PHE A 123 -26.66 9.39 37.11
C PHE A 123 -26.15 9.50 38.55
N HIS A 124 -26.94 9.05 39.54
CA HIS A 124 -26.51 9.02 40.93
C HIS A 124 -25.32 8.07 41.15
N ALA A 125 -25.30 6.92 40.48
CA ALA A 125 -24.17 5.99 40.54
C ALA A 125 -22.87 6.59 39.95
N VAL A 126 -22.95 7.48 38.96
CA VAL A 126 -21.79 8.19 38.43
C VAL A 126 -21.33 9.31 39.37
N GLN A 127 -22.27 10.05 40.00
CA GLN A 127 -21.93 11.11 40.96
C GLN A 127 -21.25 10.59 42.22
N SER A 128 -21.60 9.39 42.69
CA SER A 128 -21.06 8.81 43.93
C SER A 128 -19.74 8.03 43.74
N LYS A 129 -19.03 8.25 42.63
CA LYS A 129 -17.79 7.54 42.29
C LYS A 129 -16.75 7.63 43.43
N GLY A 130 -16.32 6.48 43.94
CA GLY A 130 -15.35 6.38 45.04
C GLY A 130 -15.94 6.03 46.41
N MET A 131 -17.27 5.97 46.55
CA MET A 131 -17.90 5.51 47.79
C MET A 131 -17.95 3.97 47.88
N PRO A 132 -17.57 3.35 49.03
CA PRO A 132 -17.67 1.89 49.25
C PRO A 132 -19.10 1.34 49.15
N LEU A 133 -20.10 2.22 49.32
CA LEU A 133 -21.52 1.88 49.22
C LEU A 133 -21.93 1.52 47.78
N LEU A 134 -21.24 2.09 46.80
CA LEU A 134 -21.48 1.82 45.37
C LEU A 134 -21.08 0.40 44.99
N ASP A 135 -20.05 -0.16 45.63
CA ASP A 135 -19.64 -1.56 45.39
C ASP A 135 -20.73 -2.56 45.83
N LYS A 136 -21.55 -2.20 46.84
CA LYS A 136 -22.71 -3.01 47.26
C LYS A 136 -23.92 -2.84 46.35
N VAL A 137 -24.07 -1.69 45.70
CA VAL A 137 -25.22 -1.39 44.83
C VAL A 137 -24.97 -1.86 43.39
N ARG A 138 -23.72 -1.83 42.90
CA ARG A 138 -23.33 -2.23 41.52
C ARG A 138 -23.92 -3.57 41.06
N PRO A 139 -23.89 -4.68 41.83
CA PRO A 139 -24.47 -5.95 41.40
C PRO A 139 -25.98 -5.86 41.13
N ARG A 140 -26.70 -5.05 41.93
CA ARG A 140 -28.14 -4.82 41.75
C ARG A 140 -28.42 -3.97 40.51
N ILE A 141 -27.62 -2.94 40.25
CA ILE A 141 -27.70 -2.14 39.00
C ILE A 141 -27.49 -3.04 37.78
N ALA A 142 -26.49 -3.91 37.84
CA ALA A 142 -26.20 -4.87 36.78
C ALA A 142 -27.37 -5.83 36.55
N GLY A 143 -28.00 -6.34 37.63
CA GLY A 143 -29.20 -7.18 37.53
C GLY A 143 -30.39 -6.48 36.86
N ILE A 144 -30.68 -5.23 37.25
CA ILE A 144 -31.73 -4.41 36.63
C ILE A 144 -31.41 -4.15 35.15
N THR A 145 -30.15 -3.83 34.83
CA THR A 145 -29.69 -3.63 33.45
C THR A 145 -29.93 -4.88 32.60
N ALA A 146 -29.56 -6.06 33.10
CA ALA A 146 -29.71 -7.32 32.39
C ALA A 146 -31.19 -7.69 32.18
N MET A 147 -32.04 -7.52 33.20
CA MET A 147 -33.48 -7.74 33.11
C MET A 147 -34.14 -6.83 32.07
N LEU A 148 -33.77 -5.54 32.08
CA LEU A 148 -34.29 -4.56 31.15
C LEU A 148 -33.81 -4.85 29.72
N GLN A 149 -32.54 -5.22 29.53
CA GLN A 149 -32.01 -5.68 28.24
C GLN A 149 -32.77 -6.89 27.71
N GLN A 150 -33.00 -7.93 28.53
CA GLN A 150 -33.72 -9.14 28.12
C GLN A 150 -35.17 -8.84 27.75
N SER A 151 -35.84 -7.97 28.51
CA SER A 151 -37.22 -7.54 28.23
C SER A 151 -37.31 -6.73 26.94
N LEU A 152 -36.35 -5.83 26.71
CA LEU A 152 -36.27 -5.03 25.47
C LEU A 152 -35.93 -5.89 24.25
N GLU A 153 -35.07 -6.91 24.42
CA GLU A 153 -34.74 -7.86 23.36
C GLU A 153 -36.00 -8.60 22.89
N GLY A 154 -36.78 -9.16 23.83
CA GLY A 154 -38.04 -9.83 23.52
C GLY A 154 -39.03 -8.92 22.80
N LEU A 155 -39.16 -7.65 23.24
CA LEU A 155 -40.02 -6.67 22.58
C LEU A 155 -39.54 -6.26 21.19
N LEU A 156 -38.24 -6.11 20.99
CA LEU A 156 -37.70 -5.77 19.68
C LEU A 156 -37.96 -6.90 18.68
N ILE A 157 -37.71 -8.15 19.09
CA ILE A 157 -37.98 -9.33 18.28
C ILE A 157 -39.48 -9.41 17.94
N GLN A 158 -40.35 -9.24 18.93
CA GLN A 158 -41.80 -9.23 18.72
C GLN A 158 -42.23 -8.11 17.76
N GLY A 159 -41.70 -6.90 17.94
CA GLY A 159 -41.99 -5.74 17.08
C GLY A 159 -41.56 -5.99 15.63
N LEU A 160 -40.39 -6.59 15.42
CA LEU A 160 -39.89 -6.96 14.09
C LEU A 160 -40.74 -8.06 13.44
N GLN A 161 -41.10 -9.12 14.18
CA GLN A 161 -41.94 -10.22 13.67
C GLN A 161 -43.37 -9.78 13.32
N THR A 162 -43.96 -8.91 14.15
CA THR A 162 -45.32 -8.40 13.95
C THR A 162 -45.38 -7.18 13.01
N SER A 163 -44.22 -6.69 12.55
CA SER A 163 -44.09 -5.47 11.74
C SER A 163 -44.79 -4.25 12.36
N ASN A 164 -44.78 -4.15 13.70
CA ASN A 164 -45.47 -3.09 14.43
C ASN A 164 -44.52 -1.90 14.70
N VAL A 165 -44.76 -0.79 14.01
CA VAL A 165 -43.96 0.44 14.08
C VAL A 165 -43.89 1.00 15.50
N ASP A 166 -45.01 1.02 16.22
CA ASP A 166 -45.11 1.63 17.56
C ASP A 166 -44.28 0.84 18.58
N ILE A 167 -44.36 -0.49 18.54
CA ILE A 167 -43.58 -1.37 19.43
C ILE A 167 -42.07 -1.18 19.18
N VAL A 168 -41.65 -1.18 17.91
CA VAL A 168 -40.23 -0.99 17.56
C VAL A 168 -39.76 0.41 17.95
N ARG A 169 -40.54 1.45 17.67
CA ARG A 169 -40.23 2.83 18.03
C ARG A 169 -40.06 2.99 19.54
N HIS A 170 -41.01 2.47 20.31
CA HIS A 170 -40.96 2.50 21.77
C HIS A 170 -39.73 1.77 22.31
N CYS A 171 -39.44 0.58 21.78
CA CYS A 171 -38.29 -0.21 22.17
C CYS A 171 -36.97 0.52 21.88
N LEU A 172 -36.82 1.08 20.67
CA LEU A 172 -35.61 1.80 20.28
C LEU A 172 -35.43 3.11 21.06
N ARG A 173 -36.50 3.83 21.41
CA ARG A 173 -36.41 4.96 22.34
C ARG A 173 -35.87 4.52 23.69
N THR A 174 -36.43 3.43 24.22
CA THR A 174 -36.02 2.91 25.53
C THR A 174 -34.54 2.49 25.52
N TYR A 175 -34.07 1.81 24.47
CA TYR A 175 -32.64 1.50 24.27
C TYR A 175 -31.75 2.74 24.17
N ALA A 176 -32.23 3.81 23.54
CA ALA A 176 -31.50 5.07 23.44
C ALA A 176 -31.45 5.81 24.78
N THR A 177 -32.54 5.78 25.55
CA THR A 177 -32.62 6.34 26.90
C THR A 177 -31.54 5.72 27.79
N ILE A 178 -31.40 4.40 27.81
CA ILE A 178 -30.42 3.69 28.65
C ILE A 178 -28.99 3.64 28.07
N ASP A 179 -28.71 4.38 26.99
CA ASP A 179 -27.41 4.41 26.29
C ASP A 179 -26.91 3.02 25.82
N LYS A 180 -27.84 2.15 25.40
CA LYS A 180 -27.56 0.79 24.88
C LYS A 180 -27.92 0.63 23.41
N THR A 181 -27.75 1.68 22.62
CA THR A 181 -28.08 1.68 21.18
C THR A 181 -27.35 0.58 20.40
N ARG A 182 -26.07 0.33 20.74
CA ARG A 182 -25.26 -0.72 20.11
C ARG A 182 -25.78 -2.13 20.35
N ASP A 183 -26.37 -2.38 21.52
CA ASP A 183 -26.91 -3.71 21.85
C ASP A 183 -28.13 -4.01 20.96
N ALA A 184 -28.98 -3.00 20.73
CA ALA A 184 -30.11 -3.12 19.80
C ALA A 184 -29.65 -3.32 18.34
N GLU A 185 -28.61 -2.60 17.90
CA GLU A 185 -28.02 -2.79 16.57
C GLU A 185 -27.43 -4.20 16.41
N ALA A 186 -26.71 -4.70 17.42
CA ALA A 186 -26.17 -6.06 17.42
C ALA A 186 -27.28 -7.11 17.38
N LEU A 187 -28.35 -6.91 18.15
CA LEU A 187 -29.51 -7.80 18.17
C LEU A 187 -30.23 -7.86 16.82
N VAL A 188 -30.45 -6.71 16.17
CA VAL A 188 -31.00 -6.66 14.81
C VAL A 188 -30.07 -7.40 13.84
N GLY A 189 -28.76 -7.23 13.97
CA GLY A 189 -27.77 -7.98 13.21
C GLY A 189 -27.95 -9.49 13.36
N GLN A 190 -28.11 -9.98 14.59
CA GLN A 190 -28.23 -11.41 14.88
C GLN A 190 -29.56 -12.03 14.47
N VAL A 191 -30.68 -11.34 14.72
CA VAL A 191 -32.03 -11.92 14.56
C VAL A 191 -32.59 -11.68 13.16
N LEU A 192 -32.33 -10.51 12.56
CA LEU A 192 -32.92 -10.12 11.28
C LEU A 192 -31.93 -10.31 10.12
N VAL A 193 -30.70 -9.82 10.27
CA VAL A 193 -29.74 -9.76 9.18
C VAL A 193 -29.09 -11.12 8.95
N LYS A 194 -28.46 -11.68 9.98
CA LYS A 194 -27.65 -12.89 9.90
C LYS A 194 -28.38 -14.08 9.26
N PRO A 195 -29.64 -14.42 9.59
CA PRO A 195 -30.31 -15.57 8.97
C PRO A 195 -30.46 -15.44 7.45
N TYR A 196 -30.75 -14.24 6.95
CA TYR A 196 -30.84 -13.97 5.52
C TYR A 196 -29.45 -14.04 4.87
N MET A 197 -28.44 -13.44 5.49
CA MET A 197 -27.06 -13.49 5.00
C MET A 197 -26.54 -14.93 4.95
N ASP A 198 -26.94 -15.76 5.91
CA ASP A 198 -26.56 -17.17 5.98
C ASP A 198 -27.16 -18.02 4.86
N GLN A 199 -28.34 -17.66 4.39
CA GLN A 199 -28.98 -18.30 3.25
C GLN A 199 -28.40 -17.84 1.91
N VAL A 200 -28.07 -16.55 1.77
CA VAL A 200 -27.64 -15.96 0.49
C VAL A 200 -26.13 -16.13 0.26
N ILE A 201 -25.30 -15.93 1.29
CA ILE A 201 -23.84 -15.93 1.16
C ILE A 201 -23.32 -17.36 1.28
N THR A 202 -23.40 -18.13 0.19
CA THR A 202 -22.87 -19.50 0.16
C THR A 202 -21.93 -19.71 -1.01
N GLU A 203 -20.90 -20.53 -0.80
CA GLU A 203 -19.93 -20.86 -1.85
C GLU A 203 -20.60 -21.56 -3.05
N GLN A 204 -21.57 -22.43 -2.78
CA GLN A 204 -22.34 -23.12 -3.82
C GLN A 204 -23.13 -22.15 -4.69
N PHE A 205 -23.77 -21.14 -4.09
CA PHE A 205 -24.52 -20.14 -4.85
C PHE A 205 -23.60 -19.38 -5.82
N VAL A 206 -22.43 -18.96 -5.36
CA VAL A 206 -21.46 -18.23 -6.21
C VAL A 206 -20.89 -19.12 -7.33
N LYS A 207 -20.62 -20.40 -7.05
CA LYS A 207 -20.05 -21.32 -8.04
C LYS A 207 -21.07 -21.90 -9.02
N SER A 208 -22.35 -21.91 -8.67
CA SER A 208 -23.43 -22.50 -9.48
C SER A 208 -23.68 -21.80 -10.81
N SER A 209 -23.21 -20.56 -10.97
CA SER A 209 -23.44 -19.74 -12.16
C SER A 209 -22.23 -18.85 -12.44
N PRO A 210 -21.91 -18.56 -13.72
CA PRO A 210 -20.80 -17.67 -14.06
C PRO A 210 -20.96 -16.27 -13.46
N ASN A 211 -22.20 -15.77 -13.35
CA ASN A 211 -22.52 -14.48 -12.71
C ASN A 211 -22.96 -14.62 -11.25
N GLY A 212 -22.66 -15.75 -10.59
CA GLY A 212 -23.15 -16.07 -9.25
C GLY A 212 -22.78 -15.02 -8.20
N LEU A 213 -21.58 -14.45 -8.28
CA LEU A 213 -21.13 -13.38 -7.39
C LEU A 213 -21.96 -12.10 -7.54
N GLN A 214 -22.22 -11.68 -8.79
CA GLN A 214 -23.00 -10.48 -9.07
C GLN A 214 -24.46 -10.65 -8.62
N LEU A 215 -25.05 -11.83 -8.87
CA LEU A 215 -26.40 -12.16 -8.41
C LEU A 215 -26.48 -12.21 -6.87
N MET A 216 -25.46 -12.74 -6.22
CA MET A 216 -25.38 -12.75 -4.75
C MET A 216 -25.39 -11.33 -4.22
N TYR A 217 -24.51 -10.46 -4.73
CA TYR A 217 -24.48 -9.06 -4.31
C TYR A 217 -25.77 -8.30 -4.63
N ALA A 218 -26.45 -8.60 -5.74
CA ALA A 218 -27.75 -8.03 -6.04
C ALA A 218 -28.79 -8.39 -4.95
N LYS A 219 -28.87 -9.67 -4.56
CA LYS A 219 -29.74 -10.12 -3.46
C LYS A 219 -29.39 -9.49 -2.11
N LEU A 220 -28.10 -9.24 -1.85
CA LEU A 220 -27.66 -8.54 -0.64
C LEU A 220 -28.10 -7.07 -0.65
N LEU A 221 -28.02 -6.39 -1.81
CA LEU A 221 -28.49 -5.02 -1.96
C LEU A 221 -30.02 -4.88 -1.87
N GLU A 222 -30.76 -5.92 -2.23
CA GLU A 222 -32.21 -5.98 -2.06
C GLU A 222 -32.64 -6.10 -0.59
N PHE A 223 -31.74 -6.51 0.31
CA PHE A 223 -32.09 -6.70 1.71
C PHE A 223 -32.57 -5.41 2.39
N VAL A 224 -31.84 -4.31 2.23
CA VAL A 224 -32.14 -3.05 2.92
C VAL A 224 -33.50 -2.46 2.49
N PRO A 225 -33.83 -2.37 1.19
CA PRO A 225 -35.16 -1.90 0.76
C PRO A 225 -36.32 -2.77 1.23
N HIS A 226 -36.16 -4.10 1.30
CA HIS A 226 -37.27 -5.01 1.58
C HIS A 226 -37.43 -5.34 3.06
N HIS A 227 -36.32 -5.57 3.78
CA HIS A 227 -36.35 -6.09 5.15
C HIS A 227 -36.04 -5.04 6.22
N CYS A 228 -35.41 -3.91 5.85
CA CYS A 228 -35.10 -2.83 6.81
C CYS A 228 -36.08 -1.64 6.74
N ARG A 229 -37.19 -1.75 6.00
CA ARG A 229 -38.15 -0.64 5.81
C ARG A 229 -38.69 -0.10 7.13
N LEU A 230 -39.10 -0.99 8.04
CA LEU A 230 -39.63 -0.64 9.36
C LEU A 230 -38.60 0.13 10.20
N LEU A 231 -37.36 -0.36 10.26
CA LEU A 231 -36.27 0.28 11.01
C LEU A 231 -35.91 1.64 10.43
N ARG A 232 -35.90 1.77 9.10
CA ARG A 232 -35.67 3.05 8.41
C ARG A 232 -36.79 4.06 8.67
N GLU A 233 -38.04 3.61 8.72
CA GLU A 233 -39.17 4.48 9.04
C GLU A 233 -39.06 5.06 10.47
N VAL A 234 -38.70 4.21 11.44
CA VAL A 234 -38.56 4.61 12.85
C VAL A 234 -37.33 5.51 13.10
N THR A 235 -36.25 5.32 12.36
CA THR A 235 -34.97 6.04 12.57
C THR A 235 -34.74 7.22 11.62
N GLY A 236 -35.73 7.59 10.81
CA GLY A 236 -35.64 8.76 9.93
C GLY A 236 -34.86 8.54 8.63
N GLY A 237 -34.73 7.28 8.18
CA GLY A 237 -34.06 6.89 6.93
C GLY A 237 -34.86 7.13 5.65
N THR A 238 -36.06 7.71 5.75
CA THR A 238 -36.91 8.18 4.65
C THR A 238 -37.61 9.47 5.06
N ILE A 239 -37.94 10.31 4.08
CA ILE A 239 -38.65 11.59 4.23
C ILE A 239 -40.06 11.33 4.80
N SER A 240 -40.18 11.09 6.10
CA SER A 240 -41.47 11.16 6.80
C SER A 240 -41.77 12.62 7.10
N SER A 241 -43.03 13.00 6.90
CA SER A 241 -43.53 14.37 7.05
C SER A 241 -43.51 14.88 8.50
N ASP A 242 -43.29 13.99 9.48
CA ASP A 242 -43.28 14.32 10.90
C ASP A 242 -41.90 14.03 11.52
N LYS A 243 -41.06 15.07 11.58
CA LYS A 243 -39.75 15.03 12.26
C LYS A 243 -39.86 14.75 13.77
N ALA A 244 -41.05 14.88 14.35
CA ALA A 244 -41.29 14.75 15.79
C ALA A 244 -41.23 13.29 16.30
N ASP A 245 -41.34 12.29 15.42
CA ASP A 245 -41.50 10.89 15.83
C ASP A 245 -40.28 9.99 15.54
N ILE A 246 -39.17 10.58 15.07
CA ILE A 246 -37.93 9.86 14.75
C ILE A 246 -37.16 9.51 16.02
N VAL A 247 -36.58 8.30 16.06
CA VAL A 247 -35.64 7.89 17.11
C VAL A 247 -34.20 8.07 16.62
N PRO A 248 -33.50 9.15 17.00
CA PRO A 248 -32.13 9.39 16.58
C PRO A 248 -31.14 8.45 17.31
N GLY A 249 -29.91 8.37 16.79
CA GLY A 249 -28.80 7.67 17.45
C GLY A 249 -28.47 6.28 16.88
N TYR A 250 -29.24 5.79 15.92
CA TYR A 250 -29.05 4.49 15.28
C TYR A 250 -28.52 4.60 13.86
N ASP A 251 -27.68 3.65 13.46
CA ASP A 251 -27.30 3.39 12.08
C ASP A 251 -27.21 1.88 11.82
N PHE A 252 -28.39 1.25 11.76
CA PHE A 252 -28.52 -0.18 11.49
C PHE A 252 -27.82 -0.63 10.20
N LEU A 253 -27.73 0.23 9.18
CA LEU A 253 -27.04 -0.12 7.93
C LEU A 253 -25.54 -0.33 8.18
N VAL A 254 -24.92 0.58 8.93
CA VAL A 254 -23.48 0.55 9.21
C VAL A 254 -23.12 -0.44 10.30
N ASN A 255 -23.93 -0.52 11.36
CA ASN A 255 -23.59 -1.26 12.58
C ASN A 255 -24.21 -2.67 12.64
N SER A 256 -25.27 -2.95 11.87
CA SER A 256 -25.94 -4.26 11.85
C SER A 256 -25.81 -4.96 10.50
N VAL A 257 -26.16 -4.28 9.41
CA VAL A 257 -26.26 -4.90 8.09
C VAL A 257 -24.88 -5.16 7.48
N TRP A 258 -24.07 -4.11 7.37
CA TRP A 258 -22.75 -4.20 6.76
C TRP A 258 -21.80 -5.20 7.46
N PRO A 259 -21.69 -5.22 8.80
CA PRO A 259 -20.76 -6.14 9.47
C PRO A 259 -21.12 -7.60 9.27
N GLU A 260 -22.42 -7.95 9.30
CA GLU A 260 -22.87 -9.33 9.06
C GLU A 260 -22.68 -9.76 7.60
N ILE A 261 -22.88 -8.86 6.63
CA ILE A 261 -22.54 -9.13 5.22
C ILE A 261 -21.06 -9.45 5.09
N ILE A 262 -20.18 -8.56 5.58
CA ILE A 262 -18.74 -8.73 5.42
C ILE A 262 -18.25 -9.97 6.16
N LYS A 263 -18.73 -10.22 7.37
CA LYS A 263 -18.41 -11.44 8.13
C LYS A 263 -18.81 -12.70 7.37
N GLY A 264 -19.98 -12.70 6.74
CA GLY A 264 -20.44 -13.80 5.89
C GLY A 264 -19.55 -13.99 4.66
N VAL A 265 -19.20 -12.90 3.95
CA VAL A 265 -18.36 -12.96 2.74
C VAL A 265 -16.94 -13.42 3.09
N GLU A 266 -16.32 -12.84 4.11
CA GLU A 266 -14.97 -13.18 4.54
C GLU A 266 -14.87 -14.61 5.09
N GLY A 267 -15.88 -15.06 5.82
CA GLY A 267 -15.90 -16.40 6.43
C GLY A 267 -16.22 -17.52 5.45
N ARG A 268 -17.21 -17.32 4.55
CA ARG A 268 -17.73 -18.40 3.69
C ARG A 268 -17.21 -18.37 2.25
N ILE A 269 -16.66 -17.24 1.81
CA ILE A 269 -16.18 -17.07 0.44
C ILE A 269 -14.72 -16.58 0.44
N PRO A 270 -13.79 -17.28 1.15
CA PRO A 270 -12.40 -16.83 1.23
C PRO A 270 -11.68 -16.85 -0.13
N PHE A 271 -12.10 -17.72 -1.06
CA PHE A 271 -11.53 -17.80 -2.41
C PHE A 271 -11.75 -16.52 -3.24
N LEU A 272 -12.69 -15.67 -2.84
CA LEU A 272 -12.96 -14.38 -3.48
C LEU A 272 -11.71 -13.50 -3.55
N PHE A 273 -10.91 -13.52 -2.48
CA PHE A 273 -9.74 -12.65 -2.29
C PHE A 273 -8.44 -13.25 -2.82
N ASN A 274 -8.47 -14.45 -3.41
CA ASN A 274 -7.25 -15.14 -3.84
C ASN A 274 -6.66 -14.48 -5.11
N PRO A 275 -5.44 -13.93 -5.06
CA PRO A 275 -4.81 -13.28 -6.20
C PRO A 275 -4.20 -14.25 -7.22
N GLY A 276 -4.17 -15.56 -6.95
CA GLY A 276 -3.44 -16.55 -7.76
C GLY A 276 -3.84 -16.60 -9.24
N ASN A 277 -5.08 -16.24 -9.56
CA ASN A 277 -5.51 -15.96 -10.94
C ASN A 277 -5.82 -14.45 -11.06
N PRO A 278 -4.96 -13.66 -11.73
CA PRO A 278 -5.16 -12.22 -11.87
C PRO A 278 -6.45 -11.83 -12.60
N ASP A 279 -6.84 -12.53 -13.66
CA ASP A 279 -8.06 -12.20 -14.42
C ASP A 279 -9.31 -12.40 -13.55
N ALA A 280 -9.40 -13.55 -12.89
CA ALA A 280 -10.50 -13.83 -11.97
C ALA A 280 -10.49 -12.87 -10.76
N PHE A 281 -9.30 -12.51 -10.25
CA PHE A 281 -9.17 -11.55 -9.15
C PHE A 281 -9.67 -10.16 -9.56
N TYR A 282 -9.33 -9.70 -10.76
CA TYR A 282 -9.81 -8.43 -11.31
C TYR A 282 -11.34 -8.38 -11.36
N GLU A 283 -11.96 -9.38 -11.98
CA GLU A 283 -13.42 -9.42 -12.15
C GLU A 283 -14.13 -9.41 -10.79
N ARG A 284 -13.69 -10.28 -9.88
CA ARG A 284 -14.22 -10.38 -8.52
C ARG A 284 -14.08 -9.06 -7.78
N TYR A 285 -12.89 -8.44 -7.84
CA TYR A 285 -12.63 -7.14 -7.22
C TYR A 285 -13.57 -6.06 -7.77
N CYS A 286 -13.70 -5.94 -9.09
CA CYS A 286 -14.55 -4.94 -9.73
C CYS A 286 -16.03 -5.12 -9.35
N ILE A 287 -16.54 -6.36 -9.37
CA ILE A 287 -17.91 -6.69 -8.96
C ILE A 287 -18.13 -6.33 -7.48
N SER A 288 -17.18 -6.68 -6.61
CA SER A 288 -17.23 -6.37 -5.18
C SER A 288 -17.18 -4.86 -4.90
N MET A 289 -16.33 -4.10 -5.60
CA MET A 289 -16.26 -2.64 -5.43
C MET A 289 -17.49 -1.92 -6.00
N ASP A 290 -18.14 -2.47 -7.04
CA ASP A 290 -19.44 -1.98 -7.49
C ASP A 290 -20.53 -2.22 -6.44
N PHE A 291 -20.53 -3.40 -5.81
CA PHE A 291 -21.40 -3.68 -4.66
C PHE A 291 -21.18 -2.67 -3.52
N VAL A 292 -19.92 -2.40 -3.12
CA VAL A 292 -19.62 -1.41 -2.07
C VAL A 292 -20.18 -0.04 -2.44
N ARG A 293 -19.93 0.44 -3.66
CA ARG A 293 -20.46 1.74 -4.14
C ARG A 293 -21.98 1.79 -4.13
N LYS A 294 -22.65 0.70 -4.53
CA LYS A 294 -24.12 0.61 -4.49
C LYS A 294 -24.65 0.57 -3.06
N PHE A 295 -23.98 -0.11 -2.15
CA PHE A 295 -24.34 -0.12 -0.73
C PHE A 295 -24.16 1.26 -0.08
N GLU A 296 -23.05 1.97 -0.37
CA GLU A 296 -22.83 3.34 0.10
C GLU A 296 -23.96 4.30 -0.32
N ARG A 297 -24.55 4.11 -1.52
CA ARG A 297 -25.70 4.90 -2.00
C ARG A 297 -26.99 4.62 -1.23
N GLN A 298 -27.08 3.49 -0.51
CA GLN A 298 -28.23 3.17 0.34
C GLN A 298 -28.14 3.83 1.73
N CYS A 299 -26.97 4.36 2.11
CA CYS A 299 -26.82 5.13 3.34
C CYS A 299 -27.65 6.41 3.29
N GLY A 300 -28.41 6.70 4.35
CA GLY A 300 -29.34 7.83 4.39
C GLY A 300 -28.69 9.22 4.48
N SER A 301 -27.37 9.31 4.67
CA SER A 301 -26.64 10.59 4.77
C SER A 301 -25.14 10.44 4.50
N GLN A 302 -24.48 11.55 4.14
CA GLN A 302 -23.02 11.59 3.99
C GLN A 302 -22.27 11.28 5.30
N ALA A 303 -22.86 11.62 6.45
CA ALA A 303 -22.31 11.26 7.75
C ALA A 303 -22.33 9.74 7.99
N SER A 304 -23.38 9.05 7.55
CA SER A 304 -23.46 7.58 7.60
C SER A 304 -22.41 6.95 6.67
N VAL A 305 -22.23 7.46 5.45
CA VAL A 305 -21.16 6.97 4.54
C VAL A 305 -19.76 7.15 5.16
N LYS A 306 -19.49 8.29 5.82
CA LYS A 306 -18.20 8.49 6.52
C LYS A 306 -18.02 7.47 7.65
N ARG A 307 -19.07 7.18 8.42
CA ARG A 307 -19.03 6.17 9.49
C ARG A 307 -18.85 4.75 8.93
N LEU A 308 -19.51 4.43 7.81
CA LEU A 308 -19.32 3.17 7.10
C LEU A 308 -17.87 2.96 6.70
N ARG A 309 -17.25 3.95 6.06
CA ARG A 309 -15.83 3.88 5.63
C ARG A 309 -14.86 3.80 6.82
N ALA A 310 -15.22 4.39 7.95
CA ALA A 310 -14.45 4.31 9.20
C ALA A 310 -14.66 2.99 9.96
N HIS A 311 -15.70 2.21 9.62
CA HIS A 311 -16.04 0.98 10.33
C HIS A 311 -14.97 -0.10 10.14
N ALA A 312 -14.66 -0.86 11.19
CA ALA A 312 -13.59 -1.87 11.18
C ALA A 312 -13.82 -2.96 10.11
N SER A 313 -15.05 -3.43 9.92
CA SER A 313 -15.36 -4.41 8.87
C SER A 313 -15.20 -3.85 7.46
N TYR A 314 -15.45 -2.55 7.23
CA TYR A 314 -15.20 -1.92 5.94
C TYR A 314 -13.71 -1.93 5.61
N GLN A 315 -12.88 -1.55 6.58
CA GLN A 315 -11.42 -1.57 6.44
C GLN A 315 -10.88 -2.99 6.27
N SER A 316 -11.39 -3.95 7.05
CA SER A 316 -11.05 -5.37 6.92
C SER A 316 -11.29 -5.87 5.50
N PHE A 317 -12.50 -5.62 4.96
CA PHE A 317 -12.87 -6.05 3.62
C PHE A 317 -11.92 -5.50 2.55
N HIS A 318 -11.55 -4.22 2.64
CA HIS A 318 -10.61 -3.61 1.70
C HIS A 318 -9.19 -4.18 1.86
N ASN A 319 -8.73 -4.40 3.09
CA ASN A 319 -7.40 -4.93 3.39
C ASN A 319 -7.22 -6.40 2.95
N LYS A 320 -8.31 -7.18 2.87
CA LYS A 320 -8.29 -8.56 2.35
C LYS A 320 -7.92 -8.62 0.86
N TRP A 321 -8.22 -7.58 0.09
CA TRP A 321 -7.82 -7.49 -1.31
C TRP A 321 -6.33 -7.16 -1.41
N ASN A 322 -5.50 -8.18 -1.63
CA ASN A 322 -4.06 -8.00 -1.78
C ASN A 322 -3.67 -7.44 -3.16
N LEU A 323 -4.02 -6.16 -3.37
CA LEU A 323 -3.68 -5.41 -4.58
C LEU A 323 -2.18 -5.38 -4.88
N PRO A 324 -1.26 -5.35 -3.89
CA PRO A 324 0.16 -5.47 -4.15
C PRO A 324 0.56 -6.77 -4.85
N VAL A 325 0.04 -7.92 -4.41
CA VAL A 325 0.32 -9.23 -5.03
C VAL A 325 -0.31 -9.33 -6.42
N TYR A 326 -1.54 -8.84 -6.58
CA TYR A 326 -2.16 -8.73 -7.92
C TYR A 326 -1.26 -7.95 -8.89
N PHE A 327 -0.77 -6.78 -8.47
CA PHE A 327 0.14 -5.99 -9.30
C PHE A 327 1.45 -6.74 -9.58
N GLN A 328 2.03 -7.46 -8.62
CA GLN A 328 3.26 -8.23 -8.84
C GLN A 328 3.07 -9.31 -9.91
N LEU A 329 1.93 -10.00 -9.93
CA LEU A 329 1.61 -11.00 -10.94
C LEU A 329 1.46 -10.34 -12.33
N ARG A 330 0.70 -9.24 -12.42
CA ARG A 330 0.55 -8.48 -13.68
C ARG A 330 1.87 -7.87 -14.16
N TYR A 331 2.70 -7.37 -13.25
CA TYR A 331 4.04 -6.89 -13.55
C TYR A 331 4.87 -7.99 -14.17
N LYS A 332 4.92 -9.17 -13.55
CA LYS A 332 5.69 -10.31 -14.05
C LYS A 332 5.18 -10.74 -15.42
N GLU A 333 3.87 -10.82 -15.60
CA GLU A 333 3.23 -11.17 -16.87
C GLU A 333 3.61 -10.20 -18.00
N ILE A 334 3.45 -8.89 -17.76
CA ILE A 334 3.68 -7.85 -18.77
C ILE A 334 5.18 -7.65 -19.03
N ALA A 335 5.99 -7.54 -17.98
CA ALA A 335 7.44 -7.31 -18.13
C ALA A 335 8.15 -8.51 -18.75
N ALA A 336 7.74 -9.75 -18.43
CA ALA A 336 8.34 -10.95 -19.03
C ALA A 336 8.11 -11.01 -20.55
N CYS A 337 6.96 -10.55 -21.06
CA CYS A 337 6.75 -10.45 -22.50
C CYS A 337 7.83 -9.58 -23.18
N LEU A 338 8.16 -8.43 -22.59
CA LEU A 338 9.18 -7.54 -23.13
C LEU A 338 10.58 -8.15 -23.00
N GLU A 339 10.94 -8.71 -21.83
CA GLU A 339 12.27 -9.31 -21.63
C GLU A 339 12.51 -10.51 -22.55
N ASN A 340 11.49 -11.33 -22.81
CA ASN A 340 11.60 -12.42 -23.77
C ASN A 340 11.86 -11.89 -25.19
N ALA A 341 11.12 -10.86 -25.62
CA ALA A 341 11.33 -10.25 -26.93
C ALA A 341 12.71 -9.58 -27.07
N ILE A 342 13.22 -8.98 -25.99
CA ILE A 342 14.58 -8.42 -25.90
C ILE A 342 15.63 -9.55 -26.05
N THR A 343 15.40 -10.69 -25.41
CA THR A 343 16.32 -11.85 -25.44
C THR A 343 16.35 -12.53 -26.81
N GLU A 344 15.21 -12.60 -27.50
CA GLU A 344 15.11 -13.07 -28.90
C GLU A 344 15.86 -12.14 -29.88
N GLY A 345 16.09 -10.89 -29.49
CA GLY A 345 16.87 -9.92 -30.25
C GLY A 345 16.06 -9.21 -31.34
N LEU A 346 16.72 -8.90 -32.45
CA LEU A 346 16.13 -8.11 -33.53
C LEU A 346 15.39 -9.01 -34.54
N GLY A 347 14.12 -9.28 -34.25
CA GLY A 347 13.17 -9.93 -35.16
C GLY A 347 12.31 -8.95 -35.96
N ALA A 348 11.94 -9.31 -37.19
CA ALA A 348 10.94 -8.59 -37.97
C ALA A 348 9.54 -8.78 -37.34
N ALA A 349 8.75 -7.71 -37.29
CA ALA A 349 7.38 -7.77 -36.80
C ALA A 349 6.48 -8.58 -37.75
N PRO A 350 5.37 -9.15 -37.24
CA PRO A 350 4.40 -9.86 -38.06
C PRO A 350 3.85 -9.03 -39.23
N VAL A 351 3.49 -9.69 -40.33
CA VAL A 351 2.89 -9.05 -41.50
C VAL A 351 1.60 -8.32 -41.11
N GLY A 352 1.54 -7.01 -41.34
CA GLY A 352 0.41 -6.16 -40.95
C GLY A 352 0.58 -5.38 -39.63
N SER A 353 1.69 -5.58 -38.91
CA SER A 353 2.04 -4.75 -37.75
C SER A 353 2.30 -3.30 -38.15
N ARG A 354 1.92 -2.37 -37.25
CA ARG A 354 2.24 -0.93 -37.37
C ARG A 354 3.72 -0.66 -37.16
N TYR A 355 4.39 -1.56 -36.46
CA TYR A 355 5.82 -1.54 -36.21
C TYR A 355 6.51 -2.56 -37.10
N ARG A 356 7.82 -2.41 -37.26
CA ARG A 356 8.63 -3.31 -38.10
C ARG A 356 9.54 -4.21 -37.29
N LEU A 357 9.80 -3.86 -36.02
CA LEU A 357 10.51 -4.70 -35.06
C LEU A 357 9.52 -5.37 -34.11
N GLN A 358 9.68 -6.67 -33.92
CA GLN A 358 8.85 -7.45 -33.00
C GLN A 358 8.93 -6.89 -31.58
N VAL A 359 10.14 -6.54 -31.11
CA VAL A 359 10.33 -5.97 -29.77
C VAL A 359 9.59 -4.63 -29.56
N THR A 360 9.45 -3.82 -30.60
CA THR A 360 8.73 -2.53 -30.54
C THR A 360 7.22 -2.76 -30.48
N GLU A 361 6.69 -3.69 -31.27
CA GLU A 361 5.30 -4.12 -31.20
C GLU A 361 4.96 -4.70 -29.82
N VAL A 362 5.84 -5.57 -29.28
CA VAL A 362 5.66 -6.15 -27.95
C VAL A 362 5.70 -5.08 -26.86
N LEU A 363 6.64 -4.13 -26.92
CA LEU A 363 6.67 -2.99 -26.00
C LEU A 363 5.36 -2.21 -26.04
N TRP A 364 4.88 -1.88 -27.23
CA TRP A 364 3.63 -1.14 -27.40
C TRP A 364 2.46 -1.90 -26.79
N SER A 365 2.34 -3.18 -27.11
CA SER A 365 1.34 -4.08 -26.52
C SER A 365 1.43 -4.09 -24.99
N CYS A 366 2.63 -4.22 -24.42
CA CYS A 366 2.84 -4.19 -22.97
C CYS A 366 2.39 -2.87 -22.33
N VAL A 367 2.70 -1.73 -22.96
CA VAL A 367 2.26 -0.42 -22.47
C VAL A 367 0.74 -0.29 -22.55
N CYS A 368 0.11 -0.66 -23.66
CA CYS A 368 -1.35 -0.66 -23.79
C CYS A 368 -1.99 -1.58 -22.74
N ARG A 369 -1.42 -2.77 -22.49
CA ARG A 369 -1.91 -3.72 -21.49
C ARG A 369 -1.88 -3.17 -20.06
N CYS A 370 -0.93 -2.30 -19.70
CA CYS A 370 -0.93 -1.63 -18.39
C CYS A 370 -2.21 -0.81 -18.12
N TRP A 371 -2.86 -0.34 -19.18
CA TRP A 371 -4.03 0.56 -19.11
C TRP A 371 -5.29 -0.06 -19.72
N ALA A 372 -5.20 -1.33 -20.12
CA ALA A 372 -6.30 -2.07 -20.71
C ALA A 372 -7.41 -2.35 -19.69
N GLU A 373 -8.64 -2.39 -20.20
CA GLU A 373 -9.77 -2.95 -19.49
C GLU A 373 -9.44 -4.42 -19.12
N HIS A 374 -9.89 -4.89 -17.96
CA HIS A 374 -9.54 -6.21 -17.39
C HIS A 374 -8.14 -6.36 -16.76
N ILE A 375 -7.27 -5.35 -16.86
CA ILE A 375 -5.95 -5.36 -16.20
C ILE A 375 -5.83 -4.18 -15.22
N TYR A 376 -6.15 -2.97 -15.69
CA TYR A 376 -5.96 -1.75 -14.95
C TYR A 376 -6.94 -1.63 -13.77
N LEU A 377 -6.39 -1.48 -12.56
CA LEU A 377 -7.17 -1.16 -11.36
C LEU A 377 -6.87 0.28 -10.90
N PRO A 378 -7.90 1.14 -10.73
CA PRO A 378 -7.72 2.53 -10.31
C PRO A 378 -6.82 2.77 -9.09
N PRO A 379 -6.91 1.99 -7.99
CA PRO A 379 -6.03 2.18 -6.82
C PRO A 379 -4.55 1.91 -7.11
N LEU A 380 -4.26 1.18 -8.20
CA LEU A 380 -2.91 0.82 -8.63
C LEU A 380 -2.37 1.72 -9.73
N ALA A 381 -3.04 2.83 -10.06
CA ALA A 381 -2.64 3.75 -11.13
C ALA A 381 -1.16 4.17 -11.03
N HIS A 382 -0.70 4.53 -9.83
CA HIS A 382 0.70 4.90 -9.58
C HIS A 382 1.69 3.78 -9.95
N ARG A 383 1.32 2.50 -9.75
CA ARG A 383 2.18 1.36 -10.05
C ARG A 383 2.19 1.03 -11.53
N PHE A 384 1.04 1.07 -12.21
CA PHE A 384 0.96 0.88 -13.66
C PHE A 384 1.64 2.01 -14.43
N TRP A 385 1.56 3.24 -13.91
CA TRP A 385 2.34 4.37 -14.40
C TRP A 385 3.84 4.14 -14.27
N LYS A 386 4.31 3.73 -13.07
CA LYS A 386 5.71 3.36 -12.88
C LYS A 386 6.16 2.26 -13.84
N LEU A 387 5.36 1.21 -14.01
CA LEU A 387 5.66 0.12 -14.96
C LEU A 387 5.76 0.64 -16.40
N THR A 388 4.86 1.54 -16.81
CA THR A 388 4.92 2.16 -18.15
C THR A 388 6.29 2.82 -18.39
N LEU A 389 6.75 3.64 -17.45
CA LEU A 389 8.05 4.30 -17.55
C LEU A 389 9.22 3.30 -17.50
N GLN A 390 9.11 2.25 -16.69
CA GLN A 390 10.12 1.19 -16.61
C GLN A 390 10.26 0.41 -17.92
N LEU A 391 9.14 0.11 -18.60
CA LEU A 391 9.15 -0.56 -19.91
C LEU A 391 9.84 0.32 -20.96
N LEU A 392 9.51 1.62 -21.01
CA LEU A 392 10.12 2.57 -21.94
C LEU A 392 11.63 2.73 -21.68
N SER A 393 12.01 2.89 -20.41
CA SER A 393 13.42 3.00 -19.99
C SER A 393 14.22 1.72 -20.32
N ARG A 394 13.64 0.54 -20.07
CA ARG A 394 14.28 -0.74 -20.37
C ARG A 394 14.49 -0.93 -21.87
N TYR A 395 13.51 -0.54 -22.69
CA TYR A 395 13.65 -0.56 -24.13
C TYR A 395 14.72 0.42 -24.62
N ALA A 396 14.79 1.63 -24.08
CA ALA A 396 15.87 2.58 -24.40
C ALA A 396 17.25 2.01 -24.10
N ALA A 397 17.42 1.35 -22.94
CA ALA A 397 18.66 0.67 -22.58
C ALA A 397 19.01 -0.46 -23.58
N PHE A 398 18.04 -1.32 -23.93
CA PHE A 398 18.22 -2.36 -24.94
C PHE A 398 18.72 -1.80 -26.27
N LEU A 399 18.14 -0.69 -26.76
CA LEU A 399 18.60 -0.06 -28.00
C LEU A 399 20.07 0.37 -27.94
N THR A 400 20.56 0.80 -26.78
CA THR A 400 21.99 1.14 -26.62
C THR A 400 22.91 -0.07 -26.52
N GLU A 401 22.39 -1.23 -26.11
CA GLU A 401 23.17 -2.47 -25.94
C GLU A 401 23.31 -3.24 -27.26
N VAL A 402 22.29 -3.22 -28.13
CA VAL A 402 22.24 -4.06 -29.34
C VAL A 402 23.28 -3.68 -30.39
N GLN A 403 23.92 -4.71 -30.95
CA GLN A 403 24.79 -4.60 -32.13
C GLN A 403 23.92 -4.61 -33.39
N ILE A 404 23.87 -3.47 -34.07
CA ILE A 404 22.87 -3.22 -35.13
C ILE A 404 23.20 -4.01 -36.39
N SER A 405 22.22 -4.75 -36.90
CA SER A 405 22.21 -5.22 -38.28
C SER A 405 21.57 -4.16 -39.20
N LEU A 406 21.93 -4.16 -40.49
CA LEU A 406 21.51 -3.16 -41.49
C LEU A 406 20.00 -2.89 -41.57
N LEU A 407 19.16 -3.87 -41.21
CA LEU A 407 17.70 -3.77 -41.27
C LEU A 407 17.07 -3.06 -40.06
N SER A 408 17.83 -2.85 -38.99
CA SER A 408 17.27 -2.46 -37.68
C SER A 408 17.13 -0.96 -37.49
N PHE A 409 17.99 -0.17 -38.14
CA PHE A 409 18.09 1.26 -37.84
C PHE A 409 16.88 2.03 -38.37
N SER A 410 16.34 1.64 -39.52
CA SER A 410 15.29 2.38 -40.22
C SER A 410 13.96 2.49 -39.44
N LEU A 411 13.84 1.81 -38.30
CA LEU A 411 12.56 1.41 -37.71
C LEU A 411 12.19 2.12 -36.40
N LEU A 412 13.07 2.97 -35.86
CA LEU A 412 12.86 3.67 -34.58
C LEU A 412 11.91 4.87 -34.62
N PHE A 413 11.60 5.39 -35.82
CA PHE A 413 11.05 6.74 -35.98
C PHE A 413 9.52 6.88 -35.87
N ARG A 414 8.78 5.81 -35.51
CA ARG A 414 7.31 5.83 -35.37
C ARG A 414 6.82 5.47 -33.96
N PHE A 415 7.52 5.90 -32.91
CA PHE A 415 6.96 5.76 -31.56
C PHE A 415 5.83 6.78 -31.36
N GLN A 416 4.57 6.33 -31.47
CA GLN A 416 3.38 7.17 -31.32
C GLN A 416 3.06 7.41 -29.83
N ILE A 417 3.90 8.20 -29.16
CA ILE A 417 3.65 8.69 -27.79
C ILE A 417 2.29 9.41 -27.63
N PRO A 418 1.73 10.13 -28.64
CA PRO A 418 0.44 10.79 -28.48
C PRO A 418 -0.72 9.86 -28.10
N GLU A 419 -0.78 8.65 -28.69
CA GLU A 419 -1.89 7.70 -28.43
C GLU A 419 -1.85 7.16 -26.98
N ILE A 420 -0.65 6.94 -26.42
CA ILE A 420 -0.49 6.57 -25.00
C ILE A 420 -0.91 7.73 -24.10
N SER A 421 -0.54 8.95 -24.45
CA SER A 421 -0.85 10.14 -23.65
C SER A 421 -2.35 10.32 -23.47
N GLU A 422 -3.15 10.10 -24.52
CA GLU A 422 -4.60 10.15 -24.46
C GLU A 422 -5.19 9.01 -23.60
N LEU A 423 -4.74 7.77 -23.80
CA LEU A 423 -5.21 6.62 -23.02
C LEU A 423 -4.94 6.79 -21.52
N ILE A 424 -3.74 7.23 -21.16
CA ILE A 424 -3.35 7.46 -19.76
C ILE A 424 -4.14 8.62 -19.18
N ARG A 425 -4.33 9.69 -19.95
CA ARG A 425 -5.14 10.84 -19.54
C ARG A 425 -6.55 10.41 -19.18
N GLU A 426 -7.24 9.70 -20.06
CA GLU A 426 -8.62 9.24 -19.83
C GLU A 426 -8.76 8.43 -18.53
N ARG A 427 -7.83 7.49 -18.29
CA ARG A 427 -7.84 6.66 -17.08
C ARG A 427 -7.52 7.45 -15.81
N LEU A 428 -6.61 8.42 -15.88
CA LEU A 428 -6.24 9.27 -14.75
C LEU A 428 -7.32 10.33 -14.42
N GLU A 429 -8.00 10.87 -15.43
CA GLU A 429 -9.17 11.73 -15.23
C GLU A 429 -10.28 10.99 -14.48
N GLY A 430 -10.51 9.71 -14.80
CA GLY A 430 -11.48 8.86 -14.13
C GLY A 430 -11.25 8.67 -12.62
N ILE A 431 -10.01 8.86 -12.14
CA ILE A 431 -9.68 8.81 -10.70
C ILE A 431 -9.60 10.20 -10.05
N GLY A 432 -9.94 11.27 -10.78
CA GLY A 432 -9.87 12.64 -10.31
C GLY A 432 -8.45 13.22 -10.26
N PHE A 433 -7.50 12.66 -11.01
CA PHE A 433 -6.17 13.24 -11.15
C PHE A 433 -6.24 14.53 -11.97
N LYS A 434 -5.46 15.55 -11.56
CA LYS A 434 -5.55 16.90 -12.15
C LYS A 434 -4.24 17.42 -12.75
N ILE A 435 -3.10 16.85 -12.37
CA ILE A 435 -1.77 17.41 -12.68
C ILE A 435 -1.18 16.72 -13.92
N PHE A 436 -1.79 16.94 -15.09
CA PHE A 436 -1.37 16.30 -16.34
C PHE A 436 -0.05 16.83 -16.92
N ALA A 437 0.42 17.98 -16.45
CA ALA A 437 1.74 18.52 -16.83
C ALA A 437 2.86 17.52 -16.50
N LEU A 438 2.89 17.00 -15.27
CA LEU A 438 3.92 16.03 -14.83
C LEU A 438 3.92 14.73 -15.64
N VAL A 439 2.74 14.27 -16.07
CA VAL A 439 2.61 13.07 -16.91
C VAL A 439 3.18 13.36 -18.30
N SER A 440 2.88 14.54 -18.85
CA SER A 440 3.36 14.95 -20.17
C SER A 440 4.88 15.15 -20.16
N ASP A 441 5.42 15.80 -19.12
CA ASP A 441 6.85 16.02 -18.94
C ASP A 441 7.62 14.70 -18.86
N ALA A 442 7.14 13.73 -18.06
CA ALA A 442 7.77 12.42 -17.95
C ALA A 442 7.71 11.58 -19.25
N LEU A 443 6.64 11.74 -20.05
CA LEU A 443 6.58 11.13 -21.39
C LEU A 443 7.56 11.82 -22.35
N GLU A 444 7.74 13.14 -22.26
CA GLU A 444 8.71 13.87 -23.07
C GLU A 444 10.15 13.53 -22.67
N ASP A 445 10.43 13.29 -21.39
CA ASP A 445 11.72 12.76 -20.92
C ASP A 445 11.99 11.37 -21.51
N SER A 446 10.98 10.49 -21.51
CA SER A 446 11.08 9.16 -22.10
C SER A 446 11.33 9.23 -23.62
N LYS A 447 10.66 10.15 -24.30
CA LYS A 447 10.86 10.44 -25.72
C LYS A 447 12.27 10.98 -25.99
N SER A 448 12.76 11.87 -25.14
CA SER A 448 14.09 12.45 -25.24
C SER A 448 15.17 11.39 -25.03
N ALA A 449 14.99 10.48 -24.07
CA ALA A 449 15.88 9.34 -23.86
C ALA A 449 15.93 8.42 -25.09
N LEU A 450 14.78 8.07 -25.68
CA LEU A 450 14.71 7.27 -26.90
C LEU A 450 15.33 7.99 -28.10
N SER A 451 15.10 9.30 -28.24
CA SER A 451 15.68 10.12 -29.31
C SER A 451 17.20 10.28 -29.13
N GLY A 452 17.68 10.31 -27.88
CA GLY A 452 19.09 10.31 -27.52
C GLY A 452 19.84 9.04 -27.95
N CYS A 453 19.14 7.93 -28.22
CA CYS A 453 19.76 6.72 -28.77
C CYS A 453 20.14 6.87 -30.26
N ILE A 454 19.50 7.80 -31.00
CA ILE A 454 19.65 7.94 -32.46
C ILE A 454 21.11 8.16 -32.90
N PRO A 455 21.90 9.07 -32.28
CA PRO A 455 23.29 9.30 -32.69
C PRO A 455 24.18 8.07 -32.45
N THR A 456 24.07 7.43 -31.28
CA THR A 456 24.86 6.23 -30.94
C THR A 456 24.57 5.10 -31.91
N LEU A 457 23.29 4.89 -32.21
CA LEU A 457 22.90 3.89 -33.19
C LEU A 457 23.45 4.26 -34.59
N SER A 458 23.48 5.56 -34.95
CA SER A 458 23.86 6.01 -36.29
C SER A 458 25.35 5.75 -36.50
N ASN A 459 26.16 6.02 -35.48
CA ASN A 459 27.58 5.73 -35.48
C ASN A 459 27.87 4.22 -35.58
N ARG A 460 27.09 3.37 -34.90
CA ARG A 460 27.24 1.92 -35.03
C ARG A 460 26.87 1.43 -36.43
N MET A 461 25.83 2.00 -37.03
CA MET A 461 25.40 1.68 -38.39
C MET A 461 26.49 2.03 -39.40
N THR A 462 27.01 3.25 -39.35
CA THR A 462 28.08 3.69 -40.26
C THR A 462 29.34 2.86 -40.05
N GLN A 463 29.72 2.55 -38.80
CA GLN A 463 30.85 1.68 -38.50
C GLN A 463 30.68 0.28 -39.10
N HIS A 464 29.53 -0.37 -38.91
CA HIS A 464 29.26 -1.71 -39.44
C HIS A 464 29.28 -1.72 -40.98
N LEU A 465 28.68 -0.72 -41.61
CA LEU A 465 28.74 -0.53 -43.06
C LEU A 465 30.17 -0.36 -43.56
N THR A 466 30.93 0.52 -42.92
CA THR A 466 32.35 0.77 -43.23
C THR A 466 33.15 -0.51 -43.11
N GLU A 467 33.00 -1.27 -42.02
CA GLU A 467 33.71 -2.54 -41.84
C GLU A 467 33.37 -3.57 -42.93
N ARG A 468 32.11 -3.66 -43.34
CA ARG A 468 31.67 -4.59 -44.39
C ARG A 468 32.21 -4.22 -45.76
N SER A 469 32.21 -2.94 -46.13
CA SER A 469 32.76 -2.45 -47.39
C SER A 469 34.30 -2.54 -47.41
N VAL A 470 34.97 -2.14 -46.32
CA VAL A 470 36.44 -2.17 -46.21
C VAL A 470 37.01 -3.59 -46.28
N ARG A 471 36.27 -4.62 -45.83
CA ARG A 471 36.68 -6.03 -45.99
C ARG A 471 36.94 -6.39 -47.46
N PHE A 472 36.14 -5.85 -48.40
CA PHE A 472 36.35 -6.07 -49.82
C PHE A 472 37.43 -5.14 -50.39
N LEU A 473 37.50 -3.89 -49.93
CA LEU A 473 38.52 -2.92 -50.37
C LEU A 473 39.95 -3.36 -50.04
N LYS A 474 40.15 -4.12 -48.96
CA LYS A 474 41.46 -4.73 -48.62
C LYS A 474 42.01 -5.67 -49.69
N ASN A 475 41.16 -6.20 -50.58
CA ASN A 475 41.60 -7.06 -51.70
C ASN A 475 42.48 -6.32 -52.71
N ALA A 476 42.54 -4.98 -52.67
CA ALA A 476 43.52 -4.20 -53.43
C ALA A 476 44.97 -4.61 -53.15
N SER A 477 45.26 -5.10 -51.94
CA SER A 477 46.59 -5.63 -51.57
C SER A 477 47.02 -6.88 -52.36
N GLU A 478 46.06 -7.60 -52.95
CA GLU A 478 46.29 -8.80 -53.74
C GLU A 478 46.52 -8.47 -55.24
N VAL A 479 46.20 -7.25 -55.68
CA VAL A 479 46.37 -6.80 -57.09
C VAL A 479 47.80 -7.03 -57.61
N PRO A 480 48.88 -6.73 -56.85
CA PRO A 480 50.23 -7.02 -57.31
C PRO A 480 50.49 -8.50 -57.62
N ARG A 481 49.88 -9.43 -56.87
CA ARG A 481 50.04 -10.88 -57.09
C ARG A 481 49.36 -11.34 -58.38
N LEU A 482 48.28 -10.67 -58.79
CA LEU A 482 47.53 -11.00 -60.00
C LEU A 482 48.26 -10.68 -61.30
N TYR A 483 49.25 -9.78 -61.27
CA TYR A 483 49.99 -9.35 -62.45
C TYR A 483 51.46 -9.79 -62.42
N ARG A 484 52.11 -9.83 -61.25
CA ARG A 484 53.53 -10.24 -61.16
C ARG A 484 53.75 -11.65 -61.65
N ARG A 485 54.61 -11.81 -62.66
CA ARG A 485 55.03 -13.12 -63.20
C ARG A 485 53.85 -13.94 -63.75
N THR A 486 52.80 -13.24 -64.18
CA THR A 486 51.64 -13.81 -64.87
C THR A 486 51.60 -13.28 -66.29
N ASN A 487 51.20 -14.09 -67.27
CA ASN A 487 50.97 -13.62 -68.64
C ASN A 487 49.60 -12.91 -68.78
N LYS A 488 49.11 -12.27 -67.71
CA LYS A 488 47.79 -11.64 -67.70
C LYS A 488 47.78 -10.41 -68.61
N GLU A 489 46.69 -10.24 -69.34
CA GLU A 489 46.46 -9.13 -70.26
C GLU A 489 46.44 -7.78 -69.53
N VAL A 490 46.58 -6.69 -70.30
CA VAL A 490 46.52 -5.32 -69.75
C VAL A 490 45.10 -5.06 -69.25
N PRO A 491 44.92 -4.53 -68.03
CA PRO A 491 43.60 -4.26 -67.48
C PRO A 491 42.83 -3.20 -68.28
N THR A 492 41.54 -3.45 -68.51
CA THR A 492 40.61 -2.56 -69.23
C THR A 492 39.36 -2.20 -68.43
N ARG A 493 39.16 -2.81 -67.24
CA ARG A 493 38.01 -2.58 -66.36
C ARG A 493 38.46 -2.62 -64.89
N ALA A 494 37.65 -2.01 -64.03
CA ALA A 494 37.85 -2.08 -62.59
C ALA A 494 37.76 -3.52 -62.05
N SER A 495 38.39 -3.75 -60.90
CA SER A 495 38.45 -5.01 -60.20
C SER A 495 37.09 -5.40 -59.63
N ALA A 496 36.73 -6.68 -59.74
CA ALA A 496 35.45 -7.22 -59.24
C ALA A 496 35.22 -7.05 -57.73
N TYR A 497 36.26 -6.76 -56.93
CA TYR A 497 36.07 -6.45 -55.51
C TYR A 497 35.39 -5.10 -55.28
N MET A 498 35.43 -4.18 -56.26
CA MET A 498 34.86 -2.84 -56.11
C MET A 498 33.33 -2.88 -56.07
N ASP A 499 32.70 -3.66 -56.97
CA ASP A 499 31.26 -3.92 -56.92
C ASP A 499 30.82 -4.57 -55.62
N ASN A 500 31.64 -5.48 -55.09
CA ASN A 500 31.36 -6.13 -53.81
C ASN A 500 31.52 -5.18 -52.62
N ALA A 501 32.41 -4.19 -52.71
CA ALA A 501 32.59 -3.15 -51.71
C ALA A 501 31.43 -2.14 -51.68
N LEU A 502 30.83 -1.85 -52.83
CA LEU A 502 29.70 -0.92 -52.96
C LEU A 502 28.34 -1.57 -52.72
N ARG A 503 28.21 -2.89 -52.93
CA ARG A 503 26.95 -3.64 -52.72
C ARG A 503 26.27 -3.37 -51.36
N PRO A 504 26.97 -3.32 -50.21
CA PRO A 504 26.35 -2.98 -48.93
C PRO A 504 25.69 -1.59 -48.89
N LEU A 505 26.23 -0.61 -49.62
CA LEU A 505 25.70 0.75 -49.69
C LEU A 505 24.45 0.80 -50.57
N HIS A 506 24.48 0.12 -51.72
CA HIS A 506 23.30 0.02 -52.60
C HIS A 506 22.15 -0.76 -51.92
N GLN A 507 22.47 -1.82 -51.17
CA GLN A 507 21.50 -2.55 -50.35
C GLN A 507 20.86 -1.65 -49.29
N LEU A 508 21.66 -0.84 -48.59
CA LEU A 508 21.14 0.12 -47.61
C LEU A 508 20.11 1.07 -48.25
N VAL A 509 20.44 1.69 -49.39
CA VAL A 509 19.52 2.62 -50.07
C VAL A 509 18.23 1.93 -50.47
N THR A 510 18.34 0.75 -51.08
CA THR A 510 17.18 -0.04 -51.53
C THR A 510 16.27 -0.41 -50.34
N ASP A 511 16.86 -0.87 -49.24
CA ASP A 511 16.14 -1.33 -48.05
C ASP A 511 15.55 -0.18 -47.21
N SER A 512 16.09 1.04 -47.34
CA SER A 512 15.71 2.21 -46.53
C SER A 512 14.80 3.21 -47.24
N THR A 513 14.61 3.07 -48.56
CA THR A 513 13.75 3.95 -49.35
C THR A 513 12.30 3.93 -48.84
N GLY A 514 11.76 5.09 -48.48
CA GLY A 514 10.40 5.25 -47.95
C GLY A 514 10.23 4.91 -46.46
N VAL A 515 11.31 4.55 -45.76
CA VAL A 515 11.28 4.17 -44.34
C VAL A 515 12.08 5.16 -43.48
N VAL A 516 13.23 5.63 -43.98
CA VAL A 516 14.08 6.63 -43.32
C VAL A 516 13.99 7.94 -44.07
N LYS A 517 14.11 9.08 -43.36
CA LYS A 517 14.28 10.38 -44.02
C LYS A 517 15.52 10.35 -44.90
N ASP A 518 15.40 10.79 -46.15
CA ASP A 518 16.52 10.84 -47.10
C ASP A 518 17.75 11.56 -46.54
N SER A 519 17.55 12.60 -45.72
CA SER A 519 18.62 13.33 -45.04
C SER A 519 19.52 12.45 -44.17
N ILE A 520 18.95 11.44 -43.51
CA ILE A 520 19.68 10.52 -42.62
C ILE A 520 20.41 9.46 -43.45
N ILE A 521 19.78 8.96 -44.52
CA ILE A 521 20.41 8.01 -45.46
C ILE A 521 21.66 8.66 -46.07
N GLN A 522 21.51 9.90 -46.56
CA GLN A 522 22.61 10.68 -47.12
C GLN A 522 23.73 10.91 -46.10
N GLN A 523 23.39 11.14 -44.83
CA GLN A 523 24.37 11.29 -43.76
C GLN A 523 25.16 9.99 -43.53
N TRP A 524 24.51 8.82 -43.50
CA TRP A 524 25.24 7.55 -43.35
C TRP A 524 26.12 7.25 -44.55
N LEU A 525 25.61 7.42 -45.77
CA LEU A 525 26.38 7.21 -46.99
C LEU A 525 27.62 8.10 -46.97
N ARG A 526 27.48 9.39 -46.64
CA ARG A 526 28.60 10.32 -46.58
C ARG A 526 29.66 9.92 -45.55
N VAL A 527 29.25 9.56 -44.33
CA VAL A 527 30.19 9.15 -43.27
C VAL A 527 30.89 7.85 -43.65
N THR A 528 30.13 6.85 -44.10
CA THR A 528 30.68 5.55 -44.48
C THR A 528 31.61 5.65 -45.69
N LEU A 529 31.22 6.39 -46.74
CA LEU A 529 32.04 6.58 -47.93
C LEU A 529 33.32 7.34 -47.60
N SER A 530 33.27 8.37 -46.74
CA SER A 530 34.44 9.10 -46.28
C SER A 530 35.45 8.16 -45.59
N ASP A 531 34.98 7.34 -44.64
CA ASP A 531 35.84 6.39 -43.92
C ASP A 531 36.38 5.29 -44.83
N CYS A 532 35.54 4.75 -45.73
CA CYS A 532 35.95 3.74 -46.70
C CYS A 532 37.03 4.28 -47.64
N THR A 533 36.83 5.49 -48.16
CA THR A 533 37.77 6.15 -49.09
C THR A 533 39.11 6.41 -48.39
N HIS A 534 39.09 6.87 -47.14
CA HIS A 534 40.31 7.10 -46.37
C HIS A 534 41.12 5.80 -46.15
N ARG A 535 40.46 4.72 -45.68
CA ARG A 535 41.13 3.42 -45.48
C ARG A 535 41.58 2.78 -46.79
N TYR A 536 40.84 3.00 -47.87
CA TYR A 536 41.22 2.53 -49.20
C TYR A 536 42.45 3.26 -49.73
N PHE A 537 42.51 4.58 -49.54
CA PHE A 537 43.67 5.40 -49.86
C PHE A 537 44.93 4.93 -49.12
N GLU A 538 44.84 4.63 -47.81
CA GLU A 538 45.95 4.06 -47.05
C GLU A 538 46.40 2.72 -47.66
N THR A 539 45.45 1.83 -47.94
CA THR A 539 45.72 0.51 -48.54
C THR A 539 46.42 0.63 -49.89
N ILE A 540 45.93 1.50 -50.78
CA ILE A 540 46.55 1.74 -52.09
C ILE A 540 47.94 2.37 -51.93
N SER A 541 48.10 3.33 -51.01
CA SER A 541 49.38 3.99 -50.77
C SER A 541 50.45 2.99 -50.32
N ASP A 542 50.09 2.06 -49.43
CA ASP A 542 50.97 0.97 -49.01
C ASP A 542 51.34 0.05 -50.18
N VAL A 543 50.36 -0.34 -50.99
CA VAL A 543 50.58 -1.18 -52.18
C VAL A 543 51.51 -0.48 -53.18
N LEU A 544 51.26 0.79 -53.50
CA LEU A 544 52.08 1.57 -54.43
C LEU A 544 53.51 1.77 -53.90
N SER A 545 53.66 1.99 -52.59
CA SER A 545 54.99 2.09 -51.96
C SER A 545 55.77 0.78 -52.07
N SER A 546 55.10 -0.37 -51.89
CA SER A 546 55.67 -1.71 -52.03
C SER A 546 56.06 -2.01 -53.47
N VAL A 547 55.19 -1.67 -54.44
CA VAL A 547 55.49 -1.80 -55.87
C VAL A 547 56.69 -0.94 -56.26
N LYS A 548 56.77 0.31 -55.80
CA LYS A 548 57.91 1.21 -56.07
C LYS A 548 59.23 0.67 -55.51
N LYS A 549 59.25 0.24 -54.25
CA LYS A 549 60.44 -0.38 -53.62
C LYS A 549 60.90 -1.61 -54.39
N MET A 550 59.96 -2.45 -54.83
CA MET A 550 60.29 -3.64 -55.61
C MET A 550 60.82 -3.29 -57.01
N GLU A 551 60.20 -2.35 -57.70
CA GLU A 551 60.67 -1.84 -59.01
C GLU A 551 62.10 -1.29 -58.92
N GLU A 552 62.40 -0.50 -57.89
CA GLU A 552 63.75 0.02 -57.63
C GLU A 552 64.76 -1.09 -57.33
N SER A 553 64.37 -2.11 -56.55
CA SER A 553 65.22 -3.28 -56.29
C SER A 553 65.53 -4.08 -57.57
N LEU A 554 64.53 -4.26 -58.44
CA LEU A 554 64.68 -4.95 -59.73
C LEU A 554 65.54 -4.14 -60.69
N LYS A 555 65.42 -2.80 -60.70
CA LYS A 555 66.29 -1.90 -61.48
C LYS A 555 67.74 -2.01 -61.01
N ARG A 556 68.00 -1.99 -59.69
CA ARG A 556 69.34 -2.19 -59.11
C ARG A 556 69.92 -3.56 -59.46
N LEU A 557 69.12 -4.62 -59.36
CA LEU A 557 69.55 -5.99 -59.71
C LEU A 557 69.85 -6.15 -61.21
N LYS A 558 69.02 -5.57 -62.09
CA LYS A 558 69.27 -5.55 -63.54
C LYS A 558 70.51 -4.72 -63.90
N GLN A 559 70.75 -3.60 -63.21
CA GLN A 559 71.96 -2.79 -63.39
C GLN A 559 73.22 -3.54 -62.93
N ALA A 560 73.19 -4.20 -61.76
CA ALA A 560 74.29 -5.02 -61.27
C ALA A 560 74.60 -6.22 -62.19
N ARG A 561 73.58 -6.79 -62.84
CA ARG A 561 73.73 -7.89 -63.79
C ARG A 561 74.28 -7.42 -65.15
N LYS A 562 73.94 -6.20 -65.59
CA LYS A 562 74.51 -5.57 -66.80
C LYS A 562 76.01 -5.28 -66.68
N THR A 563 76.53 -5.04 -65.48
CA THR A 563 77.98 -4.86 -65.25
C THR A 563 78.77 -6.18 -65.32
N ALA A 564 78.12 -7.34 -65.29
CA ALA A 564 78.78 -8.65 -65.28
C ALA A 564 78.65 -9.46 -66.59
N THR A 565 77.85 -9.02 -67.56
CA THR A 565 77.71 -9.72 -68.86
C THR A 565 77.21 -8.78 -69.95
N THR A 566 78.03 -8.55 -70.98
CA THR A 566 77.61 -7.98 -72.26
C THR A 566 76.82 -9.02 -73.04
N SER A 567 75.49 -9.01 -72.91
CA SER A 567 74.61 -9.70 -73.85
C SER A 567 73.38 -8.86 -74.18
N THR A 568 73.11 -8.79 -75.49
CA THR A 568 71.98 -8.17 -76.16
C THR A 568 70.69 -8.92 -75.82
N ALA A 569 69.82 -8.30 -75.02
CA ALA A 569 68.47 -8.80 -74.78
C ALA A 569 67.46 -7.91 -75.51
N GLY A 570 66.61 -8.54 -76.34
CA GLY A 570 65.54 -7.92 -77.11
C GLY A 570 64.57 -7.13 -76.23
N ALA A 571 64.11 -5.99 -76.74
CA ALA A 571 63.11 -5.16 -76.10
C ALA A 571 61.75 -5.87 -76.12
N ASN A 572 61.31 -6.40 -74.98
CA ASN A 572 59.90 -6.65 -74.76
C ASN A 572 59.19 -5.29 -74.77
N THR A 573 58.46 -5.00 -75.83
CA THR A 573 57.65 -3.79 -76.06
C THR A 573 56.30 -3.81 -75.33
N GLY A 574 56.07 -4.77 -74.42
CA GLY A 574 54.88 -4.83 -73.58
C GLY A 574 55.01 -4.00 -72.30
N PRO A 575 53.90 -3.45 -71.77
CA PRO A 575 53.91 -2.74 -70.49
C PRO A 575 54.40 -3.67 -69.36
N SER A 576 55.25 -3.15 -68.48
CA SER A 576 55.76 -3.91 -67.33
C SER A 576 54.64 -4.31 -66.37
N ASP A 577 54.83 -5.39 -65.63
CA ASP A 577 53.89 -5.85 -64.59
C ASP A 577 53.57 -4.71 -63.60
N ASP A 578 54.56 -3.88 -63.23
CA ASP A 578 54.37 -2.73 -62.34
C ASP A 578 53.51 -1.61 -62.98
N SER A 579 53.61 -1.41 -64.30
CA SER A 579 52.73 -0.48 -65.02
C SER A 579 51.30 -1.02 -65.13
N LYS A 580 51.12 -2.34 -65.31
CA LYS A 580 49.79 -2.97 -65.29
C LYS A 580 49.13 -2.88 -63.91
N ILE A 581 49.89 -3.04 -62.83
CA ILE A 581 49.39 -2.89 -61.45
C ILE A 581 48.92 -1.45 -61.19
N ARG A 582 49.73 -0.45 -61.57
CA ARG A 582 49.35 0.97 -61.42
C ARG A 582 48.11 1.31 -62.25
N LEU A 583 48.01 0.77 -63.47
CA LEU A 583 46.83 0.96 -64.33
C LEU A 583 45.57 0.32 -63.73
N GLN A 584 45.65 -0.91 -63.18
CA GLN A 584 44.49 -1.52 -62.51
C GLN A 584 44.03 -0.68 -61.32
N LEU A 585 44.95 -0.24 -60.46
CA LEU A 585 44.59 0.59 -59.30
C LEU A 585 44.02 1.94 -59.72
N ALA A 586 44.47 2.52 -60.83
CA ALA A 586 43.91 3.75 -61.39
C ALA A 586 42.45 3.53 -61.85
N LEU A 587 42.19 2.46 -62.60
CA LEU A 587 40.84 2.09 -63.03
C LEU A 587 39.91 1.79 -61.84
N ASP A 588 40.43 1.20 -60.77
CA ASP A 588 39.65 0.90 -59.56
C ASP A 588 39.28 2.20 -58.81
N VAL A 589 40.17 3.19 -58.76
CA VAL A 589 39.91 4.50 -58.14
C VAL A 589 38.95 5.34 -58.98
N GLU A 590 39.10 5.34 -60.31
CA GLU A 590 38.22 6.05 -61.23
C GLU A 590 36.78 5.53 -61.14
N TYR A 591 36.60 4.20 -61.17
CA TYR A 591 35.29 3.59 -61.00
C TYR A 591 34.66 3.89 -59.64
N LEU A 592 35.43 3.90 -58.55
CA LEU A 592 34.92 4.30 -57.24
C LEU A 592 34.47 5.77 -57.24
N GLY A 593 35.18 6.66 -57.94
CA GLY A 593 34.81 8.05 -58.13
C GLY A 593 33.48 8.20 -58.87
N GLU A 594 33.33 7.52 -60.01
CA GLU A 594 32.10 7.53 -60.82
C GLU A 594 30.86 7.04 -60.04
N GLN A 595 31.03 6.07 -59.14
CA GLN A 595 29.92 5.54 -58.32
C GLN A 595 29.58 6.41 -57.10
N VAL A 596 30.44 7.37 -56.74
CA VAL A 596 30.26 8.27 -55.60
C VAL A 596 29.80 9.67 -56.03
N GLU A 597 29.99 10.03 -57.31
CA GLU A 597 29.38 11.23 -57.88
C GLU A 597 27.85 11.15 -57.90
N PRO A 598 27.15 12.26 -57.59
CA PRO A 598 25.69 12.30 -57.42
C PRO A 598 24.90 12.12 -58.72
#